data_AF-A0AAD5A2L1-F1
#
_entry.id   AF-A0AAD5A2L1-F1
#
_cell.length_a   1.000
_cell.length_b   1.000
_cell.length_c   1.000
_cell.angle_alpha   90.00
_cell.angle_beta   90.00
_cell.angle_gamma   90.00
#
_symmetry.space_group_name_H-M   'P 1'
#
loop_
_entity.id
_entity.type
_entity.pdbx_description
1 polymer ?
#
loop_
_entity_poly.entity_id
_entity_poly.type
_entity_poly.pdbx_seq_one_letter_code
_entity_poly.pdbx_strand_id
1 'polypeptide(L)'
;MEELRAHVRKYGPVMQRYYVQYLSGFDAVVLNELVQNLSVCPEDESIIMSSFVNTMTSLSVKQVEDGEVFDFRGMRLDWFRLQ
;
A
#
# COMPACT_ATOMS: atom_id res chain seq x y z
N MET A 1 7.37 -26.72 8.00
CA MET A 1 6.99 -25.79 6.93
C MET A 1 5.48 -25.79 6.64
N GLU A 2 4.81 -26.94 6.64
CA GLU A 2 3.38 -27.02 6.32
C GLU A 2 2.47 -26.45 7.41
N GLU A 3 2.79 -26.69 8.69
CA GLU A 3 2.09 -26.10 9.83
C GLU A 3 2.14 -24.57 9.83
N LEU A 4 3.29 -23.98 9.48
CA LEU A 4 3.44 -22.53 9.35
C LEU A 4 2.56 -21.99 8.22
N ARG A 5 2.55 -22.66 7.05
CA ARG A 5 1.66 -22.28 5.93
C ARG A 5 0.19 -22.37 6.33
N ALA A 6 -0.20 -23.37 7.11
CA ALA A 6 -1.56 -23.51 7.62
C ALA A 6 -1.94 -22.35 8.56
N HIS A 7 -1.04 -21.94 9.46
CA HIS A 7 -1.25 -20.80 10.34
C HIS A 7 -1.34 -19.48 9.55
N VAL A 8 -0.43 -19.24 8.59
CA VAL A 8 -0.47 -18.04 7.74
C VAL A 8 -1.78 -17.95 6.95
N ARG A 9 -2.27 -19.07 6.42
CA ARG A 9 -3.58 -19.10 5.74
C ARG A 9 -4.73 -18.82 6.70
N LYS A 10 -4.73 -19.45 7.87
CA LYS A 10 -5.78 -19.28 8.90
C LYS A 10 -5.88 -17.84 9.39
N TYR A 11 -4.75 -17.18 9.60
CA TYR A 11 -4.68 -15.81 10.11
C TYR A 11 -4.47 -14.75 9.02
N GLY A 12 -4.48 -15.15 7.74
CA GLY A 12 -4.27 -14.28 6.59
C GLY A 12 -5.16 -13.03 6.61
N PRO A 13 -6.48 -13.13 6.85
CA PRO A 13 -7.36 -11.97 6.93
C PRO A 13 -6.99 -11.00 8.06
N VAL A 14 -6.52 -11.50 9.20
CA VAL A 14 -6.08 -10.64 10.33
C VAL A 14 -4.84 -9.86 9.95
N MET A 15 -3.86 -10.52 9.32
CA MET A 15 -2.64 -9.87 8.83
C MET A 15 -2.97 -8.85 7.74
N GLN A 16 -3.80 -9.22 6.76
CA GLN A 16 -4.22 -8.32 5.68
C GLN A 16 -4.95 -7.09 6.22
N ARG A 17 -5.87 -7.26 7.18
CA ARG A 17 -6.57 -6.14 7.82
C ARG A 17 -5.58 -5.19 8.50
N TYR A 18 -4.62 -5.72 9.25
CA TYR A 18 -3.58 -4.91 9.88
C TYR A 18 -2.80 -4.08 8.85
N TYR A 19 -2.29 -4.72 7.79
CA TYR A 19 -1.51 -4.02 6.76
C TYR A 19 -2.34 -3.01 5.97
N VAL A 20 -3.59 -3.31 5.64
CA VAL A 20 -4.49 -2.36 4.97
C VAL A 20 -4.72 -1.13 5.84
N GLN A 21 -5.04 -1.32 7.12
CA GLN A 21 -5.24 -0.20 8.05
C GLN A 21 -3.97 0.62 8.26
N TYR A 22 -2.81 -0.03 8.30
CA TYR A 22 -1.54 0.66 8.46
C TYR A 22 -1.18 1.48 7.22
N LEU A 23 -1.33 0.89 6.02
CA LEU A 23 -1.04 1.55 4.75
C LEU A 23 -1.96 2.74 4.50
N SER A 24 -3.29 2.58 4.66
CA SER A 24 -4.23 3.68 4.37
C SER A 24 -4.38 4.69 5.50
N GLY A 25 -4.23 4.27 6.75
CA GLY A 25 -4.46 5.10 7.92
C GLY A 25 -3.23 5.82 8.47
N PHE A 26 -2.03 5.29 8.22
CA PHE A 26 -0.78 5.87 8.71
C PHE A 26 0.17 6.22 7.56
N ASP A 27 0.67 5.23 6.82
CA ASP A 27 1.72 5.46 5.83
C ASP A 27 1.26 6.40 4.72
N ALA A 28 0.02 6.27 4.23
CA ALA A 28 -0.52 7.15 3.20
C ALA A 28 -0.59 8.61 3.66
N VAL A 29 -0.94 8.83 4.94
CA VAL A 29 -1.03 10.18 5.52
C VAL A 29 0.36 10.81 5.61
N VAL A 30 1.32 10.06 6.17
CA VAL A 30 2.72 10.52 6.30
C VAL A 30 3.33 10.76 4.92
N LEU A 31 3.14 9.83 3.98
CA LEU A 31 3.67 9.98 2.62
C LEU A 31 3.07 11.20 1.93
N ASN A 32 1.75 11.42 2.04
CA ASN A 32 1.12 12.59 1.46
C ASN A 32 1.70 13.89 2.02
N GLU A 33 1.89 13.98 3.34
CA GLU A 33 2.53 15.15 3.97
C GLU A 33 3.96 15.37 3.45
N LEU A 34 4.75 14.32 3.32
CA LEU A 34 6.11 14.41 2.78
C LEU A 34 6.11 14.87 1.32
N VAL A 35 5.22 14.35 0.49
CA VAL A 35 5.07 14.71 -0.93
C VAL A 35 4.67 16.17 -1.10
N GLN A 36 3.74 16.67 -0.28
CA GLN A 36 3.33 18.08 -0.34
C GLN A 36 4.42 19.06 0.11
N ASN A 37 5.35 18.61 0.96
CA ASN A 37 6.44 19.42 1.49
C ASN A 37 7.75 19.33 0.68
N LEU A 38 7.78 18.52 -0.40
CA LEU A 38 8.91 18.44 -1.31
C LEU A 38 9.00 19.72 -2.15
N SER A 39 10.04 20.53 -1.90
CA SER A 39 10.20 21.86 -2.52
C SER A 39 10.54 21.81 -4.01
N VAL A 40 11.16 20.72 -4.49
CA VAL A 40 11.52 20.51 -5.89
C VAL A 40 11.42 19.01 -6.17
N CYS A 41 10.40 18.58 -6.92
CA CYS A 41 10.23 17.22 -7.41
C CYS A 41 9.98 17.27 -8.92
N PRO A 42 10.77 16.55 -9.75
CA PRO A 42 10.49 16.38 -11.18
C PRO A 42 9.04 15.91 -11.41
N GLU A 43 8.44 16.33 -12.53
CA GLU A 43 7.04 16.03 -12.82
C GLU A 43 6.74 14.52 -12.83
N ASP A 44 7.62 13.71 -13.45
CA ASP A 44 7.48 12.26 -13.53
C ASP A 44 7.50 11.60 -12.15
N GLU A 45 8.39 12.06 -11.26
CA GLU A 45 8.49 11.57 -9.88
C GLU A 45 7.27 11.99 -9.06
N SER A 46 6.78 13.22 -9.25
CA SER A 46 5.58 13.74 -8.60
C SER A 46 4.32 12.96 -8.99
N ILE A 47 4.20 12.59 -10.28
CA ILE A 47 3.12 11.72 -10.78
C ILE A 47 3.18 10.36 -10.09
N ILE A 48 4.37 9.75 -10.02
CA ILE A 48 4.56 8.47 -9.35
C ILE A 48 4.19 8.59 -7.86
N MET A 49 4.73 9.56 -7.13
CA MET A 49 4.46 9.74 -5.71
C MET A 49 2.97 9.97 -5.42
N SER A 50 2.29 10.75 -6.27
CA SER A 50 0.84 10.95 -6.17
C SER A 50 0.07 9.65 -6.41
N SER A 51 0.51 8.82 -7.36
CA SER A 51 -0.05 7.49 -7.61
C SER A 51 0.09 6.56 -6.39
N PHE A 52 1.23 6.58 -5.70
CA PHE A 52 1.43 5.84 -4.44
C PHE A 52 0.43 6.27 -3.36
N VAL A 53 0.36 7.59 -3.09
CA VAL A 53 -0.56 8.14 -2.08
C VAL A 53 -2.01 7.75 -2.40
N ASN A 54 -2.44 7.90 -3.66
CA ASN A 54 -3.79 7.55 -4.07
C ASN A 54 -4.09 6.06 -3.91
N THR A 55 -3.16 5.20 -4.34
CA THR A 55 -3.29 3.74 -4.20
C THR A 55 -3.43 3.35 -2.74
N MET A 56 -2.56 3.85 -1.87
CA MET A 56 -2.56 3.51 -0.44
C MET A 56 -3.80 4.05 0.28
N THR A 57 -4.22 5.28 -0.02
CA THR A 57 -5.42 5.89 0.58
C THR A 57 -6.71 5.19 0.15
N SER A 58 -6.73 4.61 -1.06
CA SER A 58 -7.90 3.88 -1.57
C SER A 58 -8.12 2.52 -0.90
N LEU A 59 -7.12 2.00 -0.17
CA LEU A 59 -7.23 0.71 0.49
C LEU A 59 -8.24 0.74 1.63
N SER A 60 -9.12 -0.25 1.65
CA SER A 60 -10.20 -0.35 2.62
C SER A 60 -10.27 -1.73 3.24
N VAL A 61 -10.59 -1.76 4.54
CA VAL A 61 -10.81 -3.01 5.28
C VAL A 61 -11.94 -3.84 4.67
N LYS A 62 -12.93 -3.19 4.02
CA LYS A 62 -14.02 -3.89 3.32
C LYS A 62 -13.50 -4.85 2.25
N GLN A 63 -12.44 -4.46 1.54
CA GLN A 63 -11.83 -5.31 0.50
C GLN A 63 -11.25 -6.60 1.09
N VAL A 64 -10.76 -6.56 2.35
CA VAL A 64 -10.30 -7.75 3.07
C VAL A 64 -11.49 -8.62 3.48
N GLU A 65 -12.59 -8.00 3.94
CA GLU A 65 -13.82 -8.69 4.35
C GLU A 65 -14.52 -9.36 3.16
N ASP A 66 -14.48 -8.72 1.99
CA ASP A 66 -15.03 -9.20 0.72
C ASP A 66 -14.09 -10.21 0.02
N GLY A 67 -12.89 -10.43 0.55
CA GLY A 67 -11.90 -11.36 -0.01
C GLY A 67 -11.33 -10.92 -1.35
N GLU A 68 -11.28 -9.61 -1.61
CA GLU A 68 -10.72 -9.05 -2.84
C GLU A 68 -9.24 -9.39 -2.99
N VAL A 69 -8.81 -9.56 -4.23
CA VAL A 69 -7.40 -9.77 -4.56
C VAL A 69 -6.75 -8.41 -4.75
N PHE A 70 -5.83 -8.06 -3.84
CA PHE A 70 -5.02 -6.86 -3.97
C PHE A 70 -3.93 -7.04 -5.03
N ASP A 71 -3.91 -6.16 -6.04
CA ASP A 71 -2.88 -6.11 -7.07
C ASP A 71 -1.99 -4.88 -6.92
N PHE A 72 -0.78 -5.08 -6.38
CA PHE A 72 0.22 -4.03 -6.21
C PHE A 72 1.35 -4.09 -7.25
N ARG A 73 1.17 -4.79 -8.37
CA ARG A 73 2.23 -4.93 -9.38
C ARG A 73 2.63 -3.59 -9.98
N GLY A 74 1.66 -2.72 -10.27
CA GLY A 74 1.91 -1.36 -10.77
C GLY A 74 2.72 -0.53 -9.77
N MET A 75 2.25 -0.46 -8.53
CA MET A 75 2.96 0.23 -7.43
C MET A 75 4.38 -0.31 -7.22
N ARG A 76 4.59 -1.63 -7.34
CA ARG A 76 5.93 -2.23 -7.28
C ARG A 76 6.82 -1.82 -8.45
N LEU A 77 6.27 -1.74 -9.66
CA LEU A 77 7.04 -1.30 -10.83
C LEU A 77 7.45 0.16 -10.69
N ASP A 78 6.53 1.01 -10.23
CA ASP A 78 6.80 2.42 -9.99
C ASP A 78 7.82 2.62 -8.86
N TRP A 79 7.82 1.75 -7.84
CA TRP A 79 8.87 1.75 -6.80
C TRP A 79 10.27 1.56 -7.39
N PHE A 80 10.42 0.65 -8.35
CA PHE A 80 11.70 0.44 -9.02
C PHE A 80 12.15 1.62 -9.88
N ARG A 81 11.23 2.47 -10.35
CA ARG A 81 11.59 3.69 -11.10
C ARG A 81 12.13 4.81 -10.21
N LEU A 82 11.82 4.78 -8.91
CA LEU A 82 12.27 5.76 -7.92
C LEU A 82 13.62 5.38 -7.25
N GLN A 83 14.18 4.19 -7.53
CA GLN A 83 15.48 3.74 -7.00
C GLN A 83 16.63 4.12 -7.94
#